data_AF-A0A4Q4V0Q9-F1
#
_entry.id   AF-A0A4Q4V0Q9-F1
#
_cell.length_a   1.000
_cell.length_b   1.000
_cell.length_c   1.000
_cell.angle_alpha   90.00
_cell.angle_beta   90.00
_cell.angle_gamma   90.00
#
_symmetry.space_group_name_H-M   'P 1'
#
loop_
_entity.id
_entity.type
_entity.pdbx_description
1 polymer ?
#
loop_
_entity_poly.entity_id
_entity_poly.type
_entity_poly.pdbx_seq_one_letter_code
_entity_poly.pdbx_strand_id
1 'polypeptide(L)'
;MEDSTSNNTPAGQDNQNQDPPPSSPGPHVDTTAVPALPEGRPTGPPEYRTLYLLSYVPSPLFPAHWSMWVPYRCSDGSASRKGTRLHVTGDSRSGFAHDFDRGYDPGEDGRWPWVGAAARIEERHVEDAPAPEGAGAREARNRLERVALSVPAPGPSMRAASSNAARTRVALQNCQTWMVDFVRALIDQGIIEQSAQTALDECPKN
;
A
#
# COMPACT_ATOMS: atom_id res chain seq x y z
N MET A 1 -55.69 41.19 -53.47
CA MET A 1 -56.48 40.09 -54.03
C MET A 1 -56.34 38.97 -53.02
N GLU A 2 -57.21 38.96 -52.02
CA GLU A 2 -58.50 38.23 -52.00
C GLU A 2 -58.25 36.71 -51.96
N ASP A 3 -58.76 35.95 -51.00
CA ASP A 3 -60.04 36.12 -50.31
C ASP A 3 -60.06 35.80 -48.79
N SER A 4 -61.12 36.31 -48.14
CA SER A 4 -61.56 35.88 -46.81
C SER A 4 -62.66 34.81 -46.98
N THR A 5 -62.74 33.83 -46.09
CA THR A 5 -64.04 33.18 -45.83
C THR A 5 -64.13 32.55 -44.44
N SER A 6 -65.17 32.94 -43.70
CA SER A 6 -65.50 32.45 -42.34
C SER A 6 -66.53 31.33 -42.37
N ASN A 7 -66.91 30.87 -41.16
CA ASN A 7 -68.07 30.01 -40.81
C ASN A 7 -67.86 28.49 -41.04
N ASN A 8 -68.17 27.62 -40.08
CA ASN A 8 -69.45 27.53 -39.37
C ASN A 8 -69.39 27.02 -37.91
N THR A 9 -70.53 27.13 -37.23
CA THR A 9 -70.79 26.91 -35.79
C THR A 9 -71.84 25.76 -35.62
N PRO A 10 -72.57 25.63 -34.48
CA PRO A 10 -72.27 24.83 -33.28
C PRO A 10 -73.10 23.53 -33.09
N ALA A 11 -72.70 22.68 -32.14
CA ALA A 11 -73.51 21.89 -31.19
C ALA A 11 -72.55 21.01 -30.34
N GLY A 12 -72.81 20.58 -29.10
CA GLY A 12 -73.92 20.80 -28.17
C GLY A 12 -73.49 20.34 -26.76
N GLN A 13 -74.22 20.71 -25.71
CA GLN A 13 -73.87 20.46 -24.30
C GLN A 13 -73.91 18.97 -23.92
N ASP A 14 -73.10 18.58 -22.92
CA ASP A 14 -73.66 17.93 -21.72
C ASP A 14 -72.74 18.06 -20.50
N ASN A 15 -73.33 18.01 -19.30
CA ASN A 15 -72.79 18.63 -18.08
C ASN A 15 -72.92 17.72 -16.86
N GLN A 16 -71.81 17.40 -16.16
CA GLN A 16 -71.87 16.92 -14.76
C GLN A 16 -70.74 17.50 -13.89
N ASN A 17 -71.14 18.13 -12.79
CA ASN A 17 -70.31 18.74 -11.75
C ASN A 17 -69.47 17.71 -10.98
N GLN A 18 -68.34 18.15 -10.40
CA GLN A 18 -68.06 17.98 -8.96
C GLN A 18 -67.31 19.21 -8.40
N ASP A 19 -67.67 19.65 -7.21
CA ASP A 19 -67.09 20.81 -6.50
C ASP A 19 -65.78 20.47 -5.73
N PRO A 20 -64.88 21.45 -5.50
CA PRO A 20 -63.74 21.38 -4.56
C PRO A 20 -64.19 21.80 -3.11
N PRO A 21 -63.33 21.95 -2.06
CA PRO A 21 -61.86 21.89 -1.97
C PRO A 21 -61.41 20.76 -0.98
N PRO A 22 -60.63 20.89 0.14
CA PRO A 22 -60.06 22.02 0.91
C PRO A 22 -58.53 22.21 0.77
N SER A 23 -57.93 23.08 1.60
CA SER A 23 -56.53 23.53 1.51
C SER A 23 -55.59 23.02 2.62
N SER A 24 -54.32 22.75 2.25
CA SER A 24 -53.07 22.81 3.05
C SER A 24 -52.89 21.90 4.29
N PRO A 25 -51.68 21.35 4.48
CA PRO A 25 -50.68 22.02 5.33
C PRO A 25 -49.25 22.06 4.74
N GLY A 26 -48.31 22.65 5.50
CA GLY A 26 -46.97 23.07 5.06
C GLY A 26 -45.86 22.00 5.00
N PRO A 27 -44.58 22.42 5.06
CA PRO A 27 -43.47 21.73 4.40
C PRO A 27 -42.98 20.48 5.14
N HIS A 28 -42.85 19.37 4.40
CA HIS A 28 -42.03 18.25 4.83
C HIS A 28 -40.57 18.48 4.45
N VAL A 29 -39.70 18.35 5.45
CA VAL A 29 -38.25 18.37 5.31
C VAL A 29 -37.80 17.18 4.46
N ASP A 30 -37.13 17.48 3.34
CA ASP A 30 -36.60 16.43 2.48
C ASP A 30 -35.41 15.77 3.17
N THR A 31 -35.49 14.46 3.37
CA THR A 31 -34.51 13.74 4.20
C THR A 31 -33.21 13.61 3.44
N THR A 32 -32.15 14.25 3.94
CA THR A 32 -30.80 14.18 3.40
C THR A 32 -30.40 12.73 3.11
N ALA A 33 -30.22 12.41 1.83
CA ALA A 33 -29.72 11.11 1.41
C ALA A 33 -28.33 10.88 2.04
N VAL A 34 -28.22 9.83 2.85
CA VAL A 34 -26.94 9.40 3.42
C VAL A 34 -26.03 8.98 2.27
N PRO A 35 -24.81 9.55 2.11
CA PRO A 35 -23.88 9.09 1.10
C PRO A 35 -23.56 7.60 1.33
N ALA A 36 -23.73 6.79 0.29
CA ALA A 36 -23.39 5.37 0.36
C ALA A 36 -21.92 5.21 0.76
N LEU A 37 -21.67 4.40 1.80
CA LEU A 37 -20.33 4.04 2.21
C LEU A 37 -19.63 3.34 1.03
N PRO A 38 -18.35 3.66 0.70
CA PRO A 38 -17.65 3.02 -0.39
C PRO A 38 -17.60 1.49 -0.20
N GLU A 39 -17.83 0.78 -1.30
CA GLU A 39 -18.10 -0.65 -1.32
C GLU A 39 -16.93 -1.51 -0.82
N GLY A 40 -17.23 -2.69 -0.28
CA GLY A 40 -16.26 -3.78 -0.18
C GLY A 40 -15.39 -3.81 1.08
N ARG A 41 -15.97 -3.63 2.28
CA ARG A 41 -15.33 -4.15 3.50
C ARG A 41 -15.56 -5.68 3.55
N PRO A 42 -14.52 -6.53 3.58
CA PRO A 42 -14.71 -7.97 3.71
C PRO A 42 -15.51 -8.29 4.97
N THR A 43 -16.54 -9.13 4.84
CA THR A 43 -17.50 -9.44 5.93
C THR A 43 -17.02 -10.54 6.88
N GLY A 44 -15.80 -11.04 6.69
CA GLY A 44 -15.09 -11.89 7.66
C GLY A 44 -14.12 -11.10 8.53
N PRO A 45 -13.60 -11.70 9.62
CA PRO A 45 -12.49 -11.11 10.38
C PRO A 45 -11.27 -10.93 9.45
N PRO A 46 -10.51 -9.83 9.57
CA PRO A 46 -9.29 -9.66 8.79
C PRO A 46 -8.32 -10.79 9.12
N GLU A 47 -7.84 -11.46 8.07
CA GLU A 47 -6.76 -12.42 8.16
C GLU A 47 -5.41 -11.72 8.08
N TYR A 48 -4.40 -12.26 8.77
CA TYR A 48 -3.10 -11.62 8.91
C TYR A 48 -1.94 -12.58 8.65
N ARG A 49 -0.85 -12.04 8.09
CA ARG A 49 0.47 -12.68 8.05
C ARG A 49 1.43 -12.01 9.03
N THR A 50 2.50 -12.71 9.36
CA THR A 50 3.65 -12.13 10.05
C THR A 50 4.63 -11.58 9.02
N LEU A 51 5.02 -10.31 9.16
CA LEU A 51 6.21 -9.75 8.53
C LEU A 51 7.43 -10.11 9.37
N TYR A 52 8.53 -10.46 8.72
CA TYR A 52 9.80 -10.77 9.37
C TYR A 52 10.89 -9.82 8.90
N LEU A 53 11.70 -9.34 9.84
CA LEU A 53 12.93 -8.62 9.55
C LEU A 53 14.08 -9.61 9.50
N LEU A 54 14.84 -9.59 8.40
CA LEU A 54 16.04 -10.39 8.20
C LEU A 54 17.28 -9.48 8.31
N SER A 55 18.29 -9.92 9.06
CA SER A 55 19.60 -9.27 9.10
C SER A 55 20.71 -10.23 8.66
N TYR A 56 21.42 -9.86 7.60
CA TYR A 56 22.60 -10.57 7.12
C TYR A 56 23.83 -9.81 7.59
N VAL A 57 24.55 -10.37 8.56
CA VAL A 57 25.81 -9.82 9.06
C VAL A 57 26.97 -10.41 8.24
N PRO A 58 27.60 -9.65 7.31
CA PRO A 58 28.70 -10.18 6.52
C PRO A 58 30.01 -10.26 7.32
N SER A 59 30.24 -9.29 8.23
CA SER A 59 31.29 -9.29 9.23
C SER A 59 31.09 -8.10 10.20
N PRO A 60 31.67 -8.12 11.41
CA PRO A 60 31.60 -7.00 12.37
C PRO A 60 32.12 -5.63 11.90
N LEU A 61 32.78 -5.58 10.74
CA LEU A 61 33.38 -4.36 10.18
C LEU A 61 32.47 -3.65 9.16
N PHE A 62 31.37 -4.27 8.74
CA PHE A 62 30.46 -3.71 7.74
C PHE A 62 29.02 -3.74 8.25
N PRO A 63 28.21 -2.69 7.99
CA PRO A 63 26.81 -2.68 8.32
C PRO A 63 26.09 -3.91 7.77
N ALA A 64 25.32 -4.56 8.62
CA ALA A 64 24.47 -5.69 8.23
C ALA A 64 23.47 -5.27 7.15
N HIS A 65 23.19 -6.16 6.19
CA HIS A 65 22.15 -5.94 5.20
C HIS A 65 20.79 -6.28 5.80
N TRP A 66 19.87 -5.34 5.79
CA TRP A 66 18.50 -5.53 6.29
C TRP A 66 17.51 -5.72 5.14
N SER A 67 16.60 -6.68 5.29
CA SER A 67 15.49 -6.91 4.36
C SER A 67 14.22 -7.32 5.09
N MET A 68 13.06 -6.91 4.59
CA MET A 68 11.77 -7.38 5.07
C MET A 68 11.38 -8.64 4.28
N TRP A 69 10.76 -9.62 4.92
CA TRP A 69 10.24 -10.82 4.27
C TRP A 69 8.81 -11.11 4.72
N VAL A 70 7.97 -11.51 3.78
CA VAL A 70 6.61 -11.99 4.03
C VAL A 70 6.45 -13.39 3.43
N PRO A 71 6.13 -14.43 4.23
CA PRO A 71 5.87 -15.76 3.70
C PRO A 71 4.63 -15.77 2.82
N TYR A 72 4.64 -16.65 1.83
CA TYR A 72 3.44 -17.02 1.09
C TYR A 72 2.51 -17.87 1.95
N ARG A 73 1.22 -17.96 1.59
CA ARG A 73 0.29 -18.85 2.30
C ARG A 73 0.21 -20.22 1.60
N CYS A 74 0.27 -21.29 2.39
CA CYS A 74 0.00 -22.65 1.93
C CYS A 74 -1.52 -22.91 1.82
N SER A 75 -1.92 -23.95 1.09
CA SER A 75 -3.34 -24.31 0.91
C SER A 75 -4.05 -24.75 2.20
N ASP A 76 -3.31 -25.11 3.24
CA ASP A 76 -3.80 -25.44 4.58
C ASP A 76 -3.86 -24.21 5.53
N GLY A 77 -3.54 -23.01 5.02
CA GLY A 77 -3.48 -21.78 5.80
C GLY A 77 -2.16 -21.56 6.57
N SER A 78 -1.21 -22.50 6.51
CA SER A 78 0.11 -22.34 7.13
C SER A 78 1.01 -21.36 6.37
N ALA A 79 2.07 -20.87 7.02
CA ALA A 79 3.08 -20.05 6.38
C ALA A 79 4.03 -20.91 5.56
N SER A 80 4.19 -20.57 4.28
CA SER A 80 5.18 -21.18 3.39
C SER A 80 6.59 -20.77 3.76
N ARG A 81 7.56 -21.64 3.47
CA ARG A 81 8.99 -21.30 3.51
C ARG A 81 9.40 -20.30 2.44
N LYS A 82 8.64 -20.19 1.34
CA LYS A 82 8.87 -19.21 0.26
C LYS A 82 8.00 -17.99 0.48
N GLY A 83 8.50 -16.83 0.08
CA GLY A 83 7.83 -15.55 0.28
C GLY A 83 8.33 -14.44 -0.65
N THR A 84 7.92 -13.21 -0.39
CA THR A 84 8.50 -12.01 -1.02
C THR A 84 9.52 -11.39 -0.07
N ARG A 85 10.77 -11.20 -0.51
CA ARG A 85 11.78 -10.37 0.19
C ARG A 85 11.81 -8.97 -0.42
N LEU A 86 11.69 -7.93 0.41
CA LEU A 86 11.79 -6.53 0.02
C LEU A 86 13.04 -5.89 0.63
N HIS A 87 13.88 -5.31 -0.21
CA HIS A 87 15.13 -4.66 0.22
C HIS A 87 15.61 -3.62 -0.79
N VAL A 88 16.72 -2.96 -0.45
CA VAL A 88 17.48 -2.12 -1.37
C VAL A 88 18.90 -2.64 -1.51
N THR A 89 19.36 -2.88 -2.74
CA THR A 89 20.70 -3.40 -3.06
C THR A 89 21.58 -2.29 -3.64
N GLY A 90 22.88 -2.30 -3.34
CA GLY A 90 23.82 -1.28 -3.82
C GLY A 90 24.96 -0.99 -2.85
N ASP A 91 25.66 0.12 -3.08
CA ASP A 91 26.78 0.56 -2.25
C ASP A 91 26.82 2.09 -2.10
N SER A 92 27.49 2.60 -1.06
CA SER A 92 27.55 4.03 -0.72
C SER A 92 28.13 4.93 -1.82
N ARG A 93 28.82 4.38 -2.83
CA ARG A 93 29.41 5.11 -3.96
C ARG A 93 28.56 5.00 -5.23
N SER A 94 27.86 3.89 -5.46
CA SER A 94 26.94 3.73 -6.61
C SER A 94 25.51 4.16 -6.31
N GLY A 95 25.12 4.24 -5.04
CA GLY A 95 23.73 4.35 -4.59
C GLY A 95 23.08 2.98 -4.44
N PHE A 96 21.82 2.99 -4.01
CA PHE A 96 21.00 1.79 -3.78
C PHE A 96 19.76 1.81 -4.67
N ALA A 97 19.23 0.64 -5.00
CA ALA A 97 18.00 0.45 -5.76
C ALA A 97 17.11 -0.59 -5.09
N HIS A 98 15.78 -0.41 -5.16
CA HIS A 98 14.82 -1.40 -4.68
C HIS A 98 14.94 -2.74 -5.41
N ASP A 99 14.64 -3.81 -4.68
CA ASP A 99 14.60 -5.18 -5.18
C ASP A 99 13.55 -6.02 -4.43
N PHE A 100 12.73 -6.78 -5.18
CA PHE A 100 11.62 -7.59 -4.69
C PHE A 100 11.77 -9.05 -5.14
N ASP A 101 12.48 -9.86 -4.36
CA ASP A 101 12.68 -11.29 -4.66
C ASP A 101 11.39 -12.08 -4.38
N ARG A 102 10.72 -12.54 -5.44
CA ARG A 102 9.53 -13.40 -5.36
C ARG A 102 9.94 -14.86 -5.24
N GLY A 103 9.31 -15.59 -4.31
CA GLY A 103 9.60 -16.99 -4.05
C GLY A 103 10.89 -17.22 -3.25
N TYR A 104 11.39 -16.19 -2.57
CA TYR A 104 12.58 -16.24 -1.72
C TYR A 104 12.35 -17.10 -0.46
N ASP A 105 13.24 -18.05 -0.20
CA ASP A 105 13.30 -18.86 1.03
C ASP A 105 14.52 -18.44 1.89
N PRO A 106 14.32 -17.86 3.09
CA PRO A 106 15.42 -17.49 3.99
C PRO A 106 16.33 -18.66 4.41
N GLY A 107 15.81 -19.89 4.42
CA GLY A 107 16.54 -21.11 4.79
C GLY A 107 17.30 -21.77 3.65
N GLU A 108 17.11 -21.33 2.39
CA GLU A 108 17.94 -21.74 1.25
C GLU A 108 19.14 -20.80 1.02
N ASP A 109 19.17 -19.62 1.68
CA ASP A 109 20.26 -18.65 1.59
C ASP A 109 21.43 -19.02 2.52
N GLY A 110 22.57 -19.38 1.94
CA GLY A 110 23.77 -19.84 2.67
C GLY A 110 24.42 -18.82 3.60
N ARG A 111 23.89 -17.59 3.70
CA ARG A 111 24.33 -16.57 4.66
C ARG A 111 23.62 -16.66 6.01
N TRP A 112 22.56 -17.46 6.14
CA TRP A 112 21.81 -17.73 7.37
C TRP A 112 21.48 -16.47 8.18
N PRO A 113 20.56 -15.62 7.71
CA PRO A 113 20.24 -14.36 8.39
C PRO A 113 19.67 -14.59 9.79
N TRP A 114 19.87 -13.61 10.68
CA TRP A 114 19.02 -13.48 11.85
C TRP A 114 17.59 -13.16 11.38
N VAL A 115 16.59 -13.78 12.01
CA VAL A 115 15.17 -13.65 11.64
C VAL A 115 14.36 -13.24 12.88
N GLY A 116 13.78 -12.04 12.85
CA GLY A 116 12.87 -11.55 13.88
C GLY A 116 11.47 -11.33 13.33
N ALA A 117 10.43 -11.67 14.10
CA ALA A 117 9.06 -11.29 13.76
C ALA A 117 8.89 -9.77 13.97
N ALA A 118 8.60 -9.03 12.89
CA ALA A 118 8.51 -7.58 12.92
C ALA A 118 7.09 -7.09 13.23
N ALA A 119 6.09 -7.60 12.51
CA ALA A 119 4.71 -7.10 12.64
C ALA A 119 3.68 -8.12 12.16
N ARG A 120 2.40 -7.84 12.41
CA ARG A 120 1.29 -8.45 11.67
C ARG A 120 0.82 -7.50 10.57
N ILE A 121 0.50 -8.05 9.40
CA ILE A 121 -0.05 -7.31 8.25
C ILE A 121 -1.30 -8.02 7.74
N GLU A 122 -2.35 -7.28 7.39
CA GLU A 122 -3.56 -7.87 6.80
C GLU A 122 -3.28 -8.46 5.41
N GLU A 123 -3.90 -9.61 5.09
CA GLU A 123 -3.80 -10.29 3.78
C GLU A 123 -4.03 -9.34 2.60
N ARG A 124 -5.01 -8.42 2.70
CA ARG A 124 -5.34 -7.44 1.65
C ARG A 124 -4.20 -6.48 1.24
N HIS A 125 -3.10 -6.45 2.01
CA HIS A 125 -1.95 -5.60 1.72
C HIS A 125 -0.79 -6.34 1.03
N VAL A 126 -0.88 -7.66 0.93
CA VAL A 126 0.14 -8.56 0.37
C VAL A 126 -0.47 -9.42 -0.75
N GLU A 127 0.38 -10.11 -1.51
CA GLU A 127 -0.06 -10.98 -2.60
C GLU A 127 0.97 -12.08 -2.83
N ASP A 128 0.50 -13.31 -3.04
CA ASP A 128 1.34 -14.46 -3.38
C ASP A 128 1.65 -14.44 -4.87
N ALA A 129 2.84 -13.92 -5.20
CA ALA A 129 3.28 -13.91 -6.59
C ALA A 129 3.62 -15.34 -7.05
N PRO A 130 3.14 -15.78 -8.23
CA PRO A 130 3.61 -17.01 -8.84
C PRO A 130 5.14 -16.97 -9.03
N ALA A 131 5.77 -18.15 -8.93
CA ALA A 131 7.21 -18.34 -9.08
C ALA A 131 7.72 -17.77 -10.43
N PRO A 132 8.99 -17.34 -10.51
CA PRO A 132 9.33 -16.10 -11.19
C PRO A 132 9.32 -16.22 -12.72
N GLU A 133 8.30 -15.62 -13.35
CA GLU A 133 8.31 -15.34 -14.79
C GLU A 133 8.68 -13.86 -15.05
N GLY A 134 9.99 -13.62 -15.19
CA GLY A 134 10.61 -12.57 -16.02
C GLY A 134 10.37 -11.07 -15.75
N ALA A 135 9.29 -10.68 -15.07
CA ALA A 135 8.78 -9.30 -15.09
C ALA A 135 8.88 -8.58 -13.73
N GLY A 136 9.74 -7.55 -13.70
CA GLY A 136 9.61 -6.43 -12.77
C GLY A 136 9.99 -6.70 -11.31
N ALA A 137 11.24 -7.07 -11.01
CA ALA A 137 11.76 -7.12 -9.63
C ALA A 137 11.70 -5.77 -8.88
N ARG A 138 11.37 -4.67 -9.58
CA ARG A 138 11.19 -3.32 -9.04
C ARG A 138 9.75 -2.79 -9.14
N GLU A 139 8.83 -3.61 -9.63
CA GLU A 139 7.43 -3.22 -9.83
C GLU A 139 6.58 -3.70 -8.65
N ALA A 140 5.82 -2.77 -8.08
CA ALA A 140 4.94 -3.06 -6.95
C ALA A 140 3.58 -3.60 -7.41
N ARG A 141 3.25 -4.81 -6.97
CA ARG A 141 1.98 -5.51 -7.25
C ARG A 141 0.96 -5.25 -6.14
N ASN A 142 1.37 -5.36 -4.88
CA ASN A 142 0.52 -5.17 -3.70
C ASN A 142 0.75 -3.84 -2.95
N ARG A 143 0.03 -3.61 -1.84
CA ARG A 143 0.14 -2.35 -1.07
C ARG A 143 1.46 -2.25 -0.31
N LEU A 144 1.95 -3.35 0.27
CA LEU A 144 3.24 -3.41 0.97
C LEU A 144 4.39 -2.91 0.07
N GLU A 145 4.45 -3.41 -1.17
CA GLU A 145 5.47 -3.03 -2.15
C GLU A 145 5.30 -1.59 -2.64
N ARG A 146 4.06 -1.09 -2.80
CA ARG A 146 3.82 0.31 -3.15
C ARG A 146 4.33 1.26 -2.07
N VAL A 147 4.24 0.88 -0.79
CA VAL A 147 4.85 1.65 0.31
C VAL A 147 6.37 1.55 0.28
N ALA A 148 6.94 0.37 0.00
CA ALA A 148 8.38 0.20 -0.16
C ALA A 148 8.97 1.11 -1.25
N LEU A 149 8.30 1.23 -2.41
CA LEU A 149 8.69 2.15 -3.48
C LEU A 149 8.46 3.63 -3.14
N SER A 150 7.52 3.95 -2.25
CA SER A 150 7.27 5.33 -1.82
C SER A 150 8.40 5.91 -0.94
N VAL A 151 9.19 5.05 -0.30
CA VAL A 151 10.40 5.43 0.42
C VAL A 151 11.59 5.36 -0.54
N PRO A 152 12.26 6.49 -0.85
CA PRO A 152 13.31 6.53 -1.85
C PRO A 152 14.51 5.68 -1.41
N ALA A 153 15.08 4.92 -2.35
CA ALA A 153 16.30 4.17 -2.08
C ALA A 153 17.47 5.15 -1.80
N PRO A 154 18.38 4.83 -0.87
CA PRO A 154 19.52 5.68 -0.54
C PRO A 154 20.38 6.06 -1.76
N GLY A 155 20.58 7.36 -1.98
CA GLY A 155 21.46 7.86 -3.03
C GLY A 155 22.96 7.67 -2.70
N PRO A 156 23.86 7.91 -3.68
CA PRO A 156 25.30 7.94 -3.46
C PRO A 156 25.67 8.95 -2.36
N SER A 157 26.44 8.49 -1.37
CA SER A 157 26.83 9.26 -0.18
C SER A 157 28.35 9.38 0.02
N MET A 158 29.14 8.55 -0.67
CA MET A 158 30.59 8.73 -0.75
C MET A 158 30.97 9.88 -1.70
N ARG A 159 31.68 10.88 -1.17
CA ARG A 159 32.29 11.93 -1.97
C ARG A 159 33.57 11.43 -2.65
N ALA A 160 33.85 11.89 -3.86
CA ALA A 160 35.14 11.68 -4.51
C ALA A 160 36.26 12.40 -3.73
N ALA A 161 37.43 11.77 -3.60
CA ALA A 161 38.56 12.29 -2.81
C ALA A 161 39.04 13.70 -3.24
N SER A 162 38.76 14.10 -4.48
CA SER A 162 39.14 15.40 -5.06
C SER A 162 38.16 16.55 -4.74
N SER A 163 37.08 16.32 -3.98
CA SER A 163 36.06 17.36 -3.76
C SER A 163 36.43 18.33 -2.62
N ASN A 164 36.80 19.57 -2.96
CA ASN A 164 37.00 20.68 -2.02
C ASN A 164 35.69 21.22 -1.38
N ALA A 165 34.61 20.45 -1.39
CA ALA A 165 33.35 20.82 -0.78
C ALA A 165 33.46 20.78 0.76
N ALA A 166 32.93 21.80 1.44
CA ALA A 166 32.99 21.95 2.89
C ALA A 166 32.64 20.66 3.65
N ARG A 167 33.31 20.43 4.79
CA ARG A 167 33.18 19.22 5.63
C ARG A 167 31.85 19.15 6.40
N THR A 168 30.72 19.29 5.70
CA THR A 168 29.40 18.93 6.21
C THR A 168 29.36 17.42 6.42
N ARG A 169 29.09 16.97 7.65
CA ARG A 169 28.94 15.56 8.00
C ARG A 169 27.70 14.99 7.28
N VAL A 170 27.90 14.37 6.13
CA VAL A 170 26.84 13.63 5.42
C VAL A 170 26.48 12.43 6.29
N ALA A 171 25.21 12.32 6.69
CA ALA A 171 24.71 11.11 7.33
C ALA A 171 24.75 9.98 6.28
N LEU A 172 25.46 8.89 6.59
CA LEU A 172 25.59 7.76 5.68
C LEU A 172 24.24 7.04 5.60
N GLN A 173 23.58 7.14 4.45
CA GLN A 173 22.33 6.44 4.16
C GLN A 173 22.63 5.06 3.57
N ASN A 174 21.92 4.02 4.02
CA ASN A 174 22.13 2.63 3.63
C ASN A 174 20.83 1.82 3.73
N CYS A 175 20.89 0.50 3.52
CA CYS A 175 19.72 -0.38 3.61
C CYS A 175 19.04 -0.39 5.00
N GLN A 176 19.79 -0.15 6.09
CA GLN A 176 19.21 -0.06 7.44
C GLN A 176 18.40 1.22 7.62
N THR A 177 18.91 2.38 7.17
CA THR A 177 18.16 3.63 7.26
C THR A 177 16.90 3.60 6.38
N TRP A 178 17.00 3.03 5.17
CA TRP A 178 15.84 2.77 4.32
C TRP A 178 14.80 1.87 5.00
N MET A 179 15.23 0.79 5.68
CA MET A 179 14.32 -0.11 6.39
C MET A 179 13.57 0.58 7.54
N VAL A 180 14.26 1.43 8.31
CA VAL A 180 13.65 2.25 9.37
C VAL A 180 12.59 3.19 8.79
N ASP A 181 12.91 3.88 7.69
CA ASP A 181 11.99 4.79 7.02
C ASP A 181 10.80 4.03 6.38
N PHE A 182 11.01 2.83 5.86
CA PHE A 182 9.96 1.95 5.32
C PHE A 182 8.99 1.45 6.39
N VAL A 183 9.50 0.95 7.53
CA VAL A 183 8.66 0.54 8.66
C VAL A 183 7.87 1.73 9.20
N ARG A 184 8.47 2.91 9.33
CA ARG A 184 7.74 4.14 9.70
C ARG A 184 6.63 4.45 8.70
N ALA A 185 6.90 4.39 7.39
CA ALA A 185 5.89 4.64 6.36
C ALA A 185 4.72 3.62 6.36
N LEU A 186 4.93 2.39 6.84
CA LEU A 186 3.87 1.40 7.05
C LEU A 186 3.02 1.71 8.30
N ILE A 187 3.65 2.15 9.38
CA ILE A 187 2.99 2.57 10.63
C ILE A 187 2.14 3.83 10.38
N ASP A 188 2.72 4.85 9.74
CA ASP A 188 2.05 6.13 9.42
C ASP A 188 0.81 5.93 8.52
N GLN A 189 0.75 4.83 7.76
CA GLN A 189 -0.38 4.44 6.91
C GLN A 189 -1.34 3.45 7.57
N GLY A 190 -1.11 3.05 8.83
CA GLY A 190 -1.94 2.08 9.55
C GLY A 190 -1.93 0.68 8.95
N ILE A 191 -0.87 0.30 8.23
CA ILE A 191 -0.73 -1.03 7.60
C ILE A 191 -0.15 -2.05 8.60
N ILE A 192 0.65 -1.58 9.56
CA ILE A 192 1.20 -2.36 10.67
C ILE A 192 1.15 -1.53 11.97
N GLU A 193 1.21 -2.23 13.10
CA GLU A 193 1.21 -1.62 14.44
C GLU A 193 2.55 -0.97 14.81
N GLN A 194 2.50 0.02 15.72
CA GLN A 194 3.66 0.74 16.26
C GLN A 194 4.73 -0.19 16.86
N SER A 195 4.33 -1.35 17.39
CA SER A 195 5.21 -2.35 18.01
C SER A 195 6.29 -2.91 17.06
N ALA A 196 6.15 -2.70 15.75
CA ALA A 196 7.18 -3.05 14.76
C ALA A 196 8.52 -2.34 14.98
N GLN A 197 8.55 -1.25 15.74
CA GLN A 197 9.78 -0.53 16.08
C GLN A 197 10.70 -1.34 17.00
N THR A 198 10.15 -2.12 17.93
CA THR A 198 10.94 -3.00 18.81
C THR A 198 11.81 -3.97 18.01
N ALA A 199 11.26 -4.53 16.92
CA ALA A 199 12.00 -5.43 16.05
C ALA A 199 13.16 -4.75 15.30
N LEU A 200 13.08 -3.44 15.00
CA LEU A 200 14.21 -2.67 14.44
C LEU A 200 15.30 -2.39 15.48
N ASP A 201 14.92 -2.20 16.74
CA ASP A 201 15.86 -1.93 17.83
C ASP A 201 16.65 -3.19 18.22
N GLU A 202 15.98 -4.36 18.23
CA GLU A 202 16.58 -5.68 18.48
C GLU A 202 17.38 -6.23 17.29
N CYS A 203 17.17 -5.71 16.08
CA CYS A 203 17.80 -6.21 14.87
C CYS A 203 19.34 -6.01 14.86
N PRO A 204 20.15 -7.05 14.58
CA PRO A 204 21.61 -6.93 14.50
C PRO A 204 22.08 -5.93 13.43
N LYS A 205 22.92 -4.96 13.83
CA LYS A 205 23.34 -3.81 13.00
C LYS A 205 24.70 -3.99 12.31
N ASN A 206 25.60 -4.78 12.90
CA ASN A 206 26.92 -5.20 12.38
C ASN A 206 27.22 -6.63 12.88
#